data_AF-A0A8T3N9F0-F1
#
_entry.id   AF-A0A8T3N9F0-F1
#
_cell.length_a   1.000
_cell.length_b   1.000
_cell.length_c   1.000
_cell.angle_alpha   90.00
_cell.angle_beta   90.00
_cell.angle_gamma   90.00
#
_symmetry.space_group_name_H-M   'P 1'
#
loop_
_entity.id
_entity.type
_entity.pdbx_description
1 polymer ?
#
loop_
_entity_poly.entity_id
_entity_poly.type
_entity_poly.pdbx_seq_one_letter_code
_entity_poly.pdbx_strand_id
1 'polypeptide(L)' 'MAEPQRCIVHVDGQAYTGKPDQPLVDFLAAQKINLPHVCYHPSLGAIKTCVTCWVRVGGKLVRICELRTA' A
#
# COMPACT_ATOMS: atom_id res chain seq x y z
N MET A 1 1.55 9.10 27.23
CA MET A 1 2.32 8.77 26.00
C MET A 1 1.71 7.51 25.43
N ALA A 2 1.05 7.59 24.27
CA ALA A 2 0.39 6.44 23.66
C ALA A 2 1.43 5.53 22.99
N GLU A 3 1.31 4.22 23.18
CA GLU A 3 2.11 3.22 22.45
C GLU A 3 1.93 3.41 20.94
N PRO A 4 3.01 3.25 20.14
CA PRO A 4 2.90 3.38 18.69
C PRO A 4 2.01 2.25 18.17
N GLN A 5 0.83 2.60 17.66
CA GLN A 5 -0.03 1.66 16.96
C GLN A 5 0.74 1.06 15.78
N ARG A 6 0.68 -0.27 15.65
CA ARG A 6 1.32 -1.03 14.58
C ARG A 6 0.27 -1.85 13.84
N CYS A 7 0.38 -1.87 12.52
CA CYS A 7 -0.40 -2.74 11.65
C CYS A 7 0.46 -3.87 11.10
N ILE A 8 -0.18 -4.98 10.74
CA ILE A 8 0.44 -6.09 10.01
C ILE A 8 -0.27 -6.23 8.67
N VAL A 9 0.50 -6.22 7.58
CA VAL A 9 0.00 -6.46 6.23
C VAL A 9 0.62 -7.75 5.71
N HIS A 10 -0.22 -8.64 5.19
CA HIS A 10 0.22 -9.88 4.56
C HIS A 10 0.27 -9.70 3.03
N VAL A 11 1.46 -9.91 2.45
CA VAL A 11 1.69 -9.84 1.00
C VAL A 11 2.24 -11.18 0.56
N ASP A 12 1.53 -11.88 -0.32
CA ASP A 12 1.92 -13.19 -0.87
C ASP A 12 2.34 -14.22 0.20
N GLY A 13 1.70 -14.18 1.37
CA GLY A 13 1.97 -15.06 2.51
C GLY A 13 3.03 -14.55 3.49
N GLN A 14 3.76 -13.48 3.17
CA GLN A 14 4.75 -12.86 4.06
C GLN A 14 4.16 -11.68 4.84
N ALA A 15 4.46 -11.60 6.13
CA ALA A 15 3.97 -10.54 7.02
C ALA A 15 4.94 -9.36 7.10
N TYR A 16 4.41 -8.14 7.00
CA TYR A 16 5.14 -6.89 7.13
C TYR A 16 4.50 -6.01 8.18
N THR A 17 5.29 -5.49 9.12
CA THR A 17 4.81 -4.64 10.22
C THR A 17 5.15 -3.18 9.96
N GLY A 18 4.23 -2.27 10.24
CA GLY A 18 4.49 -0.83 10.14
C GLY A 18 3.46 0.02 10.84
N LYS A 19 3.42 1.31 10.47
CA LYS A 19 2.43 2.26 10.98
C LYS A 19 1.08 2.04 10.29
N PRO A 20 -0.04 2.14 11.01
CA PRO A 20 -1.36 2.18 10.38
C PRO A 20 -1.54 3.51 9.61
N ASP A 21 -2.58 3.55 8.79
CA ASP A 21 -3.08 4.73 8.08
C ASP A 21 -2.07 5.42 7.13
N GLN A 22 -1.15 4.65 6.54
CA GLN A 22 -0.27 5.12 5.47
C GLN A 22 -0.71 4.55 4.11
N PRO A 23 -0.44 5.26 2.99
CA PRO A 23 -0.66 4.72 1.65
C PRO A 23 0.03 3.37 1.49
N LEU A 24 -0.72 2.36 1.05
CA LEU A 24 -0.19 0.99 0.97
C LEU A 24 0.98 0.89 -0.02
N VAL A 25 0.95 1.69 -1.10
CA VAL A 25 2.04 1.79 -2.06
C VAL A 25 3.36 2.26 -1.43
N ASP A 26 3.31 3.25 -0.54
CA ASP A 26 4.51 3.76 0.15
C ASP A 26 5.01 2.76 1.20
N PHE A 27 4.07 2.15 1.93
CA PHE A 27 4.39 1.10 2.90
C PHE A 27 5.17 -0.04 2.24
N LEU A 28 4.69 -0.53 1.10
CA LEU A 28 5.35 -1.62 0.38
C LEU A 28 6.69 -1.20 -0.24
N ALA A 29 6.78 0.02 -0.78
CA ALA A 29 8.03 0.56 -1.29
C ALA A 29 9.11 0.62 -0.19
N ALA A 30 8.74 1.00 1.04
CA ALA A 30 9.64 0.98 2.20
C ALA A 30 10.12 -0.43 2.57
N GLN A 31 9.33 -1.46 2.27
CA GLN A 31 9.70 -2.88 2.42
C GLN A 31 10.40 -3.45 1.17
N LYS A 32 10.80 -2.59 0.22
CA LYS A 32 11.42 -2.95 -1.07
C LYS A 32 10.51 -3.73 -2.02
N ILE A 33 9.20 -3.68 -1.80
CA ILE A 33 8.19 -4.24 -2.71
C ILE A 33 7.66 -3.10 -3.58
N ASN A 34 8.23 -2.96 -4.77
CA ASN A 34 7.85 -1.90 -5.69
C ASN A 34 6.82 -2.42 -6.69
N LEU A 35 5.65 -1.76 -6.72
CA LEU A 35 4.65 -2.01 -7.75
C LEU A 35 4.75 -0.96 -8.86
N PRO A 36 4.50 -1.32 -10.12
CA PRO A 36 4.53 -0.37 -11.22
C PRO A 36 3.42 0.67 -11.04
N HIS A 37 3.83 1.94 -10.92
CA HIS A 37 2.93 3.08 -10.87
C HIS A 37 3.53 4.25 -11.62
N VAL A 38 2.69 4.95 -12.38
CA VAL A 38 3.05 6.17 -13.13
C VAL A 38 2.28 7.37 -12.60
N CYS A 39 1.02 7.14 -12.23
CA CYS A 39 0.05 8.16 -11.83
C CYS A 39 -0.06 8.33 -10.30
N TYR A 40 0.91 7.82 -9.54
CA TYR A 40 0.97 7.99 -8.09
C TYR A 40 2.22 8.79 -7.73
N HIS A 41 2.07 9.74 -6.82
CA HIS A 41 3.19 10.45 -6.22
C HIS A 41 2.85 10.75 -4.75
N PRO A 42 3.77 10.57 -3.78
CA PRO A 42 3.47 10.76 -2.36
C PRO A 42 2.86 12.13 -2.02
N SER A 43 3.28 13.20 -2.71
CA SER A 43 2.74 14.55 -2.49
C SER A 43 1.41 14.83 -3.20
N LEU A 44 1.00 14.00 -4.18
CA LEU A 44 -0.24 14.18 -4.94
C LEU A 44 -1.30 13.12 -4.62
N GLY A 45 -0.89 12.01 -4.01
CA GLY A 45 -1.72 10.81 -3.83
C GLY A 45 -1.99 10.09 -5.15
N ALA A 46 -3.11 9.38 -5.20
CA ALA A 46 -3.52 8.59 -6.36
C ALA A 46 -4.29 9.42 -7.39
N ILE A 47 -3.70 9.59 -8.59
CA ILE A 47 -4.34 10.29 -9.72
C ILE A 47 -5.25 9.35 -10.53
N LYS A 48 -5.04 8.02 -10.43
CA LYS A 48 -5.96 6.96 -10.90
C LYS A 48 -6.12 6.83 -12.43
N THR A 49 -5.16 7.31 -13.22
CA THR A 49 -5.21 7.28 -14.70
C THR A 49 -4.39 6.17 -15.37
N CYS A 50 -3.38 5.63 -14.69
CA CYS A 50 -2.37 4.75 -15.29
C CYS A 50 -2.73 3.26 -15.36
N VAL A 51 -3.66 2.78 -14.53
CA VAL A 51 -4.12 1.37 -14.46
C VAL A 51 -3.02 0.29 -14.35
N THR A 52 -1.81 0.61 -13.89
CA THR A 52 -0.69 -0.34 -13.79
C THR A 52 -0.60 -1.09 -12.46
N CYS A 53 -1.14 -0.52 -11.38
CA CYS A 53 -0.85 -0.92 -10.01
C CYS A 53 -1.89 -1.86 -9.38
N TRP A 54 -2.41 -2.81 -10.16
CA TRP A 54 -3.44 -3.75 -9.71
C TRP A 54 -2.88 -4.85 -8.80
N VAL A 55 -3.62 -5.16 -7.75
CA VAL A 55 -3.34 -6.25 -6.80
C VAL A 55 -4.63 -6.99 -6.44
N ARG A 56 -4.51 -8.19 -5.88
CA ARG A 56 -5.65 -8.96 -5.38
C ARG A 56 -5.73 -8.88 -3.86
N VAL A 57 -6.84 -8.36 -3.33
CA VAL A 57 -7.10 -8.26 -1.89
C VAL A 57 -8.48 -8.85 -1.60
N GLY A 58 -8.55 -9.85 -0.71
CA GLY A 58 -9.81 -10.52 -0.39
C GLY A 58 -10.51 -11.14 -1.62
N GLY A 59 -9.74 -11.64 -2.58
CA GLY A 59 -10.25 -12.20 -3.84
C GLY A 59 -10.67 -11.18 -4.90
N LYS A 60 -10.66 -9.87 -4.60
CA LYS A 60 -11.04 -8.80 -5.54
C LYS A 60 -9.82 -8.12 -6.12
N LEU A 61 -9.90 -7.74 -7.40
CA LEU A 61 -8.88 -6.94 -8.05
C LEU A 61 -9.08 -5.46 -7.69
N VAL A 62 -8.07 -4.83 -7.10
CA VAL A 62 -8.11 -3.45 -6.61
C VAL A 62 -6.81 -2.73 -6.95
N ARG A 63 -6.85 -1.39 -7.04
CA ARG A 63 -5.66 -0.58 -7.30
C ARG A 63 -4.96 -0.25 -5.98
N ILE A 64 -3.68 -0.57 -5.88
CA ILE A 64 -2.94 -0.41 -4.62
C ILE A 64 -2.81 1.04 -4.18
N CYS A 65 -2.76 1.99 -5.12
CA CYS A 65 -2.62 3.41 -4.81
C CYS A 65 -3.85 4.00 -4.09
N GLU A 66 -4.97 3.28 -4.03
CA GLU A 66 -6.18 3.69 -3.31
C GLU A 66 -6.29 3.08 -1.91
N LEU A 67 -5.40 2.15 -1.57
CA LEU A 67 -5.44 1.43 -0.30
C LEU A 67 -4.54 2.10 0.74
N ARG A 68 -4.93 1.93 2.01
CA ARG A 68 -4.15 2.33 3.18
C ARG A 68 -3.96 1.15 4.11
N THR A 69 -2.89 1.16 4.88
CA THR A 69 -2.69 0.16 5.95
C THR A 69 -3.71 0.38 7.06
N ALA A 70 -4.31 -0.70 7.57
CA ALA A 70 -5.29 -0.68 8.65
C ALA A 70 -4.65 -1.05 9.98
#